data_AF-A0A7X6P6L8-F1
#
_entry.id   AF-A0A7X6P6L8-F1
#
_cell.length_a   1.000
_cell.length_b   1.000
_cell.length_c   1.000
_cell.angle_alpha   90.00
_cell.angle_beta   90.00
_cell.angle_gamma   90.00
#
_symmetry.space_group_name_H-M   'P 1'
#
loop_
_entity.id
_entity.type
_entity.pdbx_description
1 polymer ?
#
loop_
_entity_poly.entity_id
_entity_poly.type
_entity_poly.pdbx_seq_one_letter_code
_entity_poly.pdbx_strand_id
1 'polypeptide(L)'
;MKASLNPYFRPFLRETSAGLFLKLVEAILELMLPILLAQIIDIGIAGRDIPYIYGTGARMLILIVIGLICAVLCQYCAAVAAQGFGHRLRTALFRHIN
;
A
#
# COMPACT_ATOMS: atom_id res chain seq x y z
N MET A 1 27.77 -24.98 0.11
CA MET A 1 27.53 -23.63 -0.40
C MET A 1 26.16 -23.12 0.10
N LYS A 2 26.09 -22.59 1.33
CA LYS A 2 24.83 -22.02 1.86
C LYS A 2 24.67 -20.63 1.27
N ALA A 3 23.95 -20.51 0.16
CA ALA A 3 23.57 -19.24 -0.44
C ALA A 3 22.64 -18.48 0.52
N SER A 4 23.21 -17.77 1.49
CA SER A 4 22.42 -16.94 2.40
C SER A 4 22.12 -15.62 1.67
N LEU A 5 20.89 -15.43 1.20
CA LEU A 5 20.38 -14.17 0.62
C LEU A 5 20.24 -13.05 1.68
N ASN A 6 20.32 -13.42 2.95
CA ASN A 6 20.13 -12.57 4.12
C ASN A 6 21.02 -11.29 4.17
N PRO A 7 22.30 -11.30 3.73
CA PRO A 7 23.16 -10.11 3.75
C PRO A 7 22.72 -9.02 2.76
N TYR A 8 22.06 -9.41 1.67
CA TYR A 8 21.61 -8.50 0.62
C TYR A 8 20.29 -7.81 0.97
N PHE A 9 19.43 -8.48 1.75
CA PHE A 9 18.12 -8.00 2.18
C PHE A 9 18.16 -7.10 3.44
N ARG A 10 19.12 -7.35 4.34
CA ARG A 10 19.24 -6.68 5.64
C ARG A 10 19.23 -5.14 5.65
N PRO A 11 19.91 -4.42 4.74
CA PRO A 11 19.87 -2.96 4.77
C PRO A 11 18.51 -2.37 4.36
N PHE A 12 17.70 -3.11 3.60
CA PHE A 12 16.38 -2.67 3.12
C PHE A 12 15.24 -2.99 4.08
N LEU A 13 15.48 -3.74 5.17
CA LEU A 13 14.43 -4.11 6.13
C LEU A 13 13.77 -2.91 6.82
N ARG A 14 14.50 -1.80 7.00
CA ARG A 14 13.95 -0.55 7.56
C ARG A 14 12.98 0.15 6.61
N GLU A 15 13.31 0.19 5.33
CA GLU A 15 12.45 0.80 4.31
C GLU A 15 11.23 -0.10 4.02
N THR A 16 11.44 -1.42 3.98
CA THR A 16 10.36 -2.40 3.82
C THR A 16 9.40 -2.42 5.01
N SER A 17 9.88 -2.26 6.26
CA SER A 17 8.97 -2.23 7.41
C SER A 17 8.08 -0.99 7.41
N ALA A 18 8.62 0.17 7.00
CA ALA A 18 7.85 1.39 6.86
C ALA A 18 6.82 1.26 5.72
N GLY A 19 7.21 0.72 4.57
CA GLY A 19 6.28 0.43 3.47
C GLY A 19 5.16 -0.53 3.88
N LEU A 20 5.48 -1.60 4.61
CA LEU A 20 4.48 -2.55 5.12
C LEU A 20 3.46 -1.87 6.04
N PHE A 21 3.92 -1.00 6.94
CA PHE A 21 3.03 -0.25 7.81
C PHE A 21 2.08 0.68 7.03
N LEU A 22 2.62 1.44 6.04
CA LEU A 22 1.78 2.27 5.17
C LEU A 22 0.73 1.42 4.42
N LYS A 23 1.11 0.24 3.93
CA LYS A 23 0.19 -0.61 3.19
C LYS A 23 -0.93 -1.18 4.06
N LEU A 24 -0.65 -1.47 5.33
CA LEU A 24 -1.68 -1.87 6.30
C LEU A 24 -2.68 -0.75 6.56
N VAL A 25 -2.20 0.49 6.73
CA VAL A 25 -3.07 1.66 6.92
C VAL A 25 -3.96 1.87 5.68
N GLU A 26 -3.38 1.81 4.49
CA GLU A 26 -4.12 1.90 3.23
C GLU A 26 -5.21 0.82 3.12
N ALA A 27 -4.89 -0.43 3.45
CA ALA A 27 -5.85 -1.53 3.39
C ALA A 27 -7.03 -1.33 4.35
N ILE A 28 -6.78 -0.76 5.54
CA ILE A 28 -7.86 -0.39 6.47
C ILE A 28 -8.76 0.67 5.85
N LEU A 29 -8.19 1.70 5.21
CA LEU A 29 -8.97 2.75 4.54
C LEU A 29 -9.81 2.20 3.38
N GLU A 30 -9.24 1.31 2.56
CA GLU A 30 -9.98 0.63 1.50
C GLU A 30 -11.13 -0.22 2.05
N LEU A 31 -10.95 -0.86 3.21
CA LEU A 31 -12.00 -1.65 3.87
C LEU A 31 -13.11 -0.76 4.47
N MET A 32 -12.85 0.53 4.73
CA MET A 32 -13.90 1.47 5.16
C MET A 32 -14.84 1.87 4.01
N LEU A 33 -14.39 1.82 2.75
CA LEU A 33 -15.24 2.14 1.59
C LEU A 33 -16.48 1.24 1.46
N PRO A 34 -16.41 -0.11 1.51
CA PRO A 34 -17.60 -0.94 1.45
C PRO A 34 -18.53 -0.74 2.65
N ILE A 35 -18.00 -0.37 3.82
CA ILE A 35 -18.82 -0.04 5.00
C ILE A 35 -19.64 1.24 4.73
N LEU A 36 -19.01 2.28 4.19
CA LEU A 36 -19.69 3.51 3.79
C LEU A 36 -20.68 3.27 2.64
N LEU A 37 -20.37 2.35 1.72
CA LEU A 37 -21.27 1.96 0.65
C LEU A 37 -22.53 1.29 1.19
N ALA A 38 -22.38 0.39 2.16
CA ALA A 38 -23.52 -0.23 2.85
C ALA A 38 -24.40 0.83 3.53
N GLN A 39 -23.80 1.82 4.19
CA GLN A 39 -24.54 2.95 4.78
C GLN A 39 -25.29 3.78 3.72
N ILE A 40 -24.71 3.99 2.54
CA ILE A 40 -25.41 4.65 1.43
C ILE A 40 -26.65 3.85 1.02
N ILE A 41 -26.56 2.52 0.95
CA ILE A 41 -27.68 1.66 0.54
C ILE A 41 -28.76 1.61 1.63
N ASP A 42 -28.36 1.28 2.85
CA ASP A 42 -29.28 0.99 3.96
C ASP A 42 -29.92 2.24 4.55
N ILE A 43 -29.22 3.39 4.54
CA ILE A 43 -29.72 4.63 5.14
C ILE A 43 -30.10 5.63 4.04
N GLY A 44 -29.20 5.85 3.08
CA GLY A 44 -29.42 6.82 2.01
C GLY A 44 -30.52 6.39 1.05
N ILE A 45 -30.36 5.23 0.39
CA ILE A 45 -31.29 4.77 -0.64
C ILE A 45 -32.60 4.29 -0.02
N ALA A 46 -32.55 3.45 1.02
CA ALA A 46 -33.76 2.97 1.70
C ALA A 46 -34.56 4.11 2.36
N GLY A 47 -33.87 5.12 2.92
CA GLY A 47 -34.48 6.33 3.49
C GLY A 47 -34.85 7.40 2.46
N ARG A 48 -34.48 7.24 1.18
CA ARG A 48 -34.60 8.23 0.09
C ARG A 48 -33.94 9.58 0.43
N ASP A 49 -32.91 9.55 1.27
CA ASP A 49 -32.22 10.71 1.82
C ASP A 49 -31.03 11.13 0.93
N ILE A 50 -31.34 11.82 -0.16
CA ILE A 50 -30.37 12.32 -1.14
C ILE A 50 -29.22 13.14 -0.52
N PRO A 51 -29.43 14.09 0.41
CA PRO A 51 -28.31 14.85 0.99
C PRO A 51 -27.34 13.95 1.77
N TYR A 52 -27.83 12.87 2.40
CA TYR A 52 -26.99 11.90 3.09
C TYR A 52 -26.08 11.13 2.12
N ILE A 53 -26.60 10.77 0.94
CA ILE A 53 -25.85 10.08 -0.11
C ILE A 53 -24.68 10.94 -0.59
N TYR A 54 -24.93 12.22 -0.93
CA TYR A 54 -23.88 13.14 -1.37
C TYR A 54 -22.84 13.41 -0.27
N GLY A 55 -23.27 13.60 0.99
CA GLY A 55 -22.37 13.81 2.11
C GLY A 55 -21.47 12.60 2.38
N THR A 56 -22.02 11.39 2.28
CA THR A 56 -21.25 10.14 2.48
C THR A 56 -20.32 9.87 1.29
N GLY A 57 -20.77 10.13 0.06
CA GLY A 57 -19.93 10.06 -1.14
C GLY A 57 -18.73 11.01 -1.09
N ALA A 58 -18.91 12.23 -0.57
CA ALA A 58 -17.81 13.16 -0.35
C ALA A 58 -16.77 12.61 0.65
N ARG A 59 -17.20 11.96 1.73
CA ARG A 59 -16.29 11.28 2.70
C ARG A 59 -15.52 10.13 2.05
N MET A 60 -16.18 9.34 1.21
CA MET A 60 -15.52 8.27 0.44
C MET A 60 -14.41 8.83 -0.46
N LEU A 61 -14.67 9.96 -1.12
CA LEU A 61 -13.70 10.62 -1.98
C LEU A 61 -12.45 11.05 -1.21
N ILE A 62 -12.62 11.60 -0.01
CA ILE A 62 -11.50 11.96 0.88
C ILE A 62 -10.70 10.72 1.27
N LEU A 63 -11.37 9.62 1.65
CA LEU A 63 -10.70 8.36 2.01
C LEU A 63 -9.90 7.79 0.84
N ILE A 64 -10.44 7.83 -0.37
CA ILE A 64 -9.75 7.36 -1.59
C ILE A 64 -8.49 8.19 -1.84
N VAL A 65 -8.57 9.52 -1.72
CA VAL A 65 -7.40 10.39 -1.92
C VAL A 65 -6.30 10.08 -0.91
N ILE A 66 -6.66 9.90 0.37
CA ILE A 66 -5.69 9.55 1.42
C ILE A 66 -5.10 8.16 1.16
N GLY A 67 -5.94 7.18 0.83
CA GLY A 67 -5.51 5.82 0.48
C GLY A 67 -4.54 5.81 -0.69
N LEU A 68 -4.84 6.58 -1.76
CA LEU A 68 -3.99 6.69 -2.94
C LEU A 68 -2.60 7.27 -2.61
N ILE A 69 -2.53 8.30 -1.77
CA ILE A 69 -1.26 8.88 -1.34
C ILE A 69 -0.43 7.81 -0.59
N CYS A 70 -1.07 7.07 0.31
CA CYS A 70 -0.44 5.99 1.05
C CYS A 70 0.08 4.87 0.12
N ALA A 71 -0.72 4.53 -0.91
CA ALA A 71 -0.39 3.55 -1.93
C ALA A 71 0.86 3.92 -2.72
N VAL A 72 0.92 5.16 -3.21
CA VAL A 72 2.03 5.66 -4.02
C VAL A 72 3.32 5.68 -3.20
N LEU A 73 3.26 6.15 -1.94
CA LEU A 73 4.42 6.16 -1.05
C LEU A 73 4.92 4.74 -0.76
N CYS A 74 4.01 3.79 -0.50
CA CYS A 74 4.37 2.40 -0.31
C CYS A 74 5.03 1.79 -1.56
N GLN A 75 4.44 2.02 -2.73
CA GLN A 75 4.96 1.51 -4.01
C GLN A 75 6.34 2.09 -4.35
N TYR A 76 6.57 3.37 -4.04
CA TYR A 76 7.87 4.02 -4.19
C TYR A 76 8.95 3.33 -3.35
N CYS A 77 8.70 3.14 -2.04
CA CYS A 77 9.62 2.44 -1.15
C CYS A 77 9.88 1.00 -1.62
N ALA A 78 8.84 0.29 -2.07
CA ALA A 78 8.98 -1.06 -2.60
C ALA A 78 9.83 -1.11 -3.87
N ALA A 79 9.66 -0.16 -4.78
CA ALA A 79 10.45 -0.07 -6.01
C ALA A 79 11.95 0.19 -5.70
N VAL A 80 12.24 1.12 -4.80
CA VAL A 80 13.63 1.43 -4.37
C VAL A 80 14.28 0.20 -3.74
N ALA A 81 13.58 -0.48 -2.82
CA ALA A 81 14.10 -1.68 -2.16
C ALA A 81 14.35 -2.84 -3.15
N ALA A 82 13.41 -3.10 -4.06
CA ALA A 82 13.53 -4.15 -5.06
C ALA A 82 14.68 -3.91 -6.03
N GLN A 83 14.81 -2.67 -6.54
CA GLN A 83 15.88 -2.31 -7.47
C GLN A 83 17.26 -2.34 -6.81
N GLY A 84 17.37 -1.83 -5.58
CA GLY A 84 18.62 -1.87 -4.80
C GLY A 84 19.08 -3.29 -4.48
N PHE A 85 18.15 -4.18 -4.10
CA PHE A 85 18.42 -5.60 -3.89
C PHE A 85 18.87 -6.27 -5.20
N GLY A 86 18.13 -6.08 -6.28
CA GLY A 86 18.43 -6.66 -7.59
C GLY A 86 19.80 -6.24 -8.11
N HIS A 87 20.17 -4.97 -7.96
CA HIS A 87 21.49 -4.46 -8.37
C HIS A 87 22.63 -5.15 -7.64
N ARG A 88 22.52 -5.31 -6.31
CA ARG A 88 23.55 -5.96 -5.48
C ARG A 88 23.67 -7.45 -5.78
N LEU A 89 22.53 -8.14 -5.91
CA LEU A 89 22.50 -9.56 -6.26
C LEU A 89 23.12 -9.81 -7.63
N ARG A 90 22.74 -9.00 -8.63
CA ARG A 90 23.27 -9.10 -9.99
C ARG A 90 24.78 -8.85 -10.02
N THR A 91 25.25 -7.80 -9.35
CA THR A 91 26.68 -7.48 -9.27
C THR A 91 27.49 -8.59 -8.59
N ALA A 92 26.98 -9.16 -7.50
CA ALA A 92 27.63 -10.28 -6.81
C ALA A 92 27.68 -11.55 -7.68
N LEU A 93 26.60 -11.82 -8.42
CA LEU A 93 26.56 -12.95 -9.35
C LEU A 93 27.60 -12.79 -10.47
N PHE A 94 27.66 -11.61 -11.12
CA PHE A 94 28.65 -11.35 -12.17
C PHE A 94 30.11 -11.45 -11.68
N ARG A 95 30.40 -11.04 -10.43
CA ARG A 95 31.72 -11.20 -9.80
C ARG A 95 32.07 -12.65 -9.43
N HIS A 96 31.09 -13.54 -9.37
CA HIS A 96 31.35 -14.96 -9.08
C HIS A 96 31.59 -15.76 -10.35
N ILE A 97 30.95 -15.35 -11.46
CA ILE A 97 31.08 -16.03 -12.76
C ILE A 97 32.38 -15.65 -13.47
N ASN A 98 32.90 -14.44 -13.21
CA ASN A 98 34.09 -13.87 -13.86
C ASN A 98 35.24 -13.72 -12.87
#